data_AF-A0A6B3HHC3-F1
#
_entry.id   AF-A0A6B3HHC3-F1
#
_cell.length_a   1.000
_cell.length_b   1.000
_cell.length_c   1.000
_cell.angle_alpha   90.00
_cell.angle_beta   90.00
_cell.angle_gamma   90.00
#
_symmetry.space_group_name_H-M   'P 1'
#
loop_
_entity.id
_entity.type
_entity.pdbx_description
1 polymer ?
#
loop_
_entity_poly.entity_id
_entity_poly.type
_entity_poly.pdbx_seq_one_letter_code
_entity_poly.pdbx_strand_id
1 'polypeptide(L)'
;ANERAGRLTAATEDYLAAIEYARALGARAQVAVLRARYAGVLTELDRFEEAEAILREIVDGGRFAGHDAVPTARLHLGFLLGRQGRLVEAREQLVLLRKEFSSRTVGVFDGFVLGVLAWLDNLDGDHASALDTALAALGRSQDRLSAMIAPYMASMQLMTMARALAGLDGEGAPETAARLLGLQAALLPTEHVPTALERQALAEAEEAVRARIGDEAYRAGYEEGGGLTVEEATALAGAYR
;
A
#
# COMPACT_ATOMS: atom_id res chain seq x y z
N ALA A 1 8.33 -15.72 -10.74
CA ALA A 1 7.75 -15.26 -12.03
C ALA A 1 6.23 -15.22 -11.97
N ASN A 2 5.58 -16.21 -11.35
CA ASN A 2 4.12 -16.27 -11.23
C ASN A 2 3.53 -15.14 -10.36
N GLU A 3 4.16 -14.81 -9.22
CA GLU A 3 3.72 -13.72 -8.34
C GLU A 3 3.62 -12.37 -9.08
N ARG A 4 4.71 -11.94 -9.73
CA ARG A 4 4.75 -10.70 -10.53
C ARG A 4 3.71 -10.65 -11.65
N ALA A 5 3.24 -11.80 -12.11
CA ALA A 5 2.24 -11.91 -13.17
C ALA A 5 0.83 -12.12 -12.62
N GLY A 6 0.61 -11.97 -11.31
CA GLY A 6 -0.69 -12.16 -10.67
C GLY A 6 -1.17 -13.61 -10.60
N ARG A 7 -0.35 -14.60 -10.96
CA ARG A 7 -0.71 -16.04 -10.88
C ARG A 7 -0.47 -16.55 -9.46
N LEU A 8 -1.29 -16.07 -8.53
CA LEU A 8 -1.10 -16.23 -7.09
C LEU A 8 -1.09 -17.70 -6.63
N THR A 9 -2.01 -18.54 -7.13
CA THR A 9 -2.00 -19.98 -6.79
C THR A 9 -0.71 -20.66 -7.23
N ALA A 10 -0.26 -20.45 -8.47
CA ALA A 10 1.02 -20.99 -8.94
C ALA A 10 2.21 -20.41 -8.15
N ALA A 11 2.13 -19.15 -7.72
CA ALA A 11 3.13 -18.55 -6.85
C ALA A 11 3.19 -19.23 -5.47
N THR A 12 2.06 -19.70 -4.92
CA THR A 12 2.07 -20.47 -3.66
C THR A 12 2.86 -21.76 -3.79
N GLU A 13 2.71 -22.47 -4.91
CA GLU A 13 3.47 -23.70 -5.21
C GLU A 13 4.97 -23.41 -5.34
N ASP A 14 5.32 -22.34 -6.09
CA ASP A 14 6.71 -21.88 -6.23
C ASP A 14 7.35 -21.60 -4.85
N TYR A 15 6.63 -20.90 -3.98
CA TYR A 15 7.12 -20.55 -2.65
C TYR A 15 7.29 -21.77 -1.74
N LEU A 16 6.33 -22.71 -1.75
CA LEU A 16 6.43 -23.93 -0.97
C LEU A 16 7.65 -24.77 -1.39
N ALA A 17 7.84 -24.97 -2.69
CA ALA A 17 9.02 -25.67 -3.21
C ALA A 17 10.33 -24.96 -2.81
N ALA A 18 10.39 -23.63 -2.95
CA ALA A 18 11.58 -22.85 -2.56
C ALA A 18 11.88 -22.96 -1.05
N ILE A 19 10.85 -22.96 -0.20
CA ILE A 19 10.98 -23.14 1.25
C ILE A 19 11.56 -24.52 1.56
N GLU A 20 11.08 -25.58 0.91
CA GLU A 20 11.59 -26.94 1.08
C GLU A 20 13.08 -27.03 0.71
N TYR A 21 13.47 -26.46 -0.43
CA TYR A 21 14.88 -26.42 -0.84
C TYR A 21 15.75 -25.64 0.16
N ALA A 22 15.30 -24.46 0.60
CA ALA A 22 16.04 -23.66 1.57
C ALA A 22 16.19 -24.39 2.93
N ARG A 23 15.17 -25.14 3.35
CA ARG A 23 15.24 -25.99 4.56
C ARG A 23 16.25 -27.12 4.41
N ALA A 24 16.24 -27.82 3.27
CA ALA A 24 17.18 -28.90 3.00
C ALA A 24 18.65 -28.42 3.02
N LEU A 25 18.89 -27.17 2.61
CA LEU A 25 20.19 -26.52 2.66
C LEU A 25 20.55 -25.92 4.04
N GLY A 26 19.66 -26.01 5.03
CA GLY A 26 19.87 -25.43 6.36
C GLY A 26 19.85 -23.89 6.37
N ALA A 27 19.35 -23.25 5.31
CA ALA A 27 19.38 -21.80 5.12
C ALA A 27 18.25 -21.09 5.89
N ARG A 28 18.29 -21.13 7.22
CA ARG A 28 17.22 -20.66 8.12
C ARG A 28 16.73 -19.23 7.84
N ALA A 29 17.65 -18.29 7.59
CA ALA A 29 17.28 -16.91 7.28
C ALA A 29 16.50 -16.80 5.95
N GLN A 30 16.88 -17.57 4.93
CA GLN A 30 16.18 -17.60 3.64
C GLN A 30 14.81 -18.25 3.76
N VAL A 31 14.68 -19.30 4.59
CA VAL A 31 13.38 -19.89 4.91
C VAL A 31 12.42 -18.84 5.47
N ALA A 32 12.87 -18.00 6.40
CA ALA A 32 12.03 -16.97 7.00
C ALA A 32 11.60 -15.88 5.98
N VAL A 33 12.52 -15.42 5.12
CA VAL A 33 12.20 -14.47 4.04
C VAL A 33 11.16 -15.04 3.07
N LEU A 34 11.36 -16.29 2.64
CA LEU A 34 10.44 -16.97 1.72
C LEU A 34 9.06 -17.18 2.37
N ARG A 35 9.01 -17.53 3.66
CA ARG A 35 7.76 -17.66 4.41
C ARG A 35 7.01 -16.34 4.55
N ALA A 36 7.71 -15.22 4.80
CA ALA A 36 7.08 -13.91 4.86
C ALA A 36 6.42 -13.53 3.53
N ARG A 37 7.12 -13.75 2.40
CA ARG A 37 6.58 -13.51 1.05
C ARG A 37 5.43 -14.44 0.70
N TYR A 38 5.55 -15.73 1.06
CA TYR A 38 4.48 -16.70 0.92
C TYR A 38 3.20 -16.25 1.64
N ALA A 39 3.32 -15.77 2.88
CA ALA A 39 2.19 -15.23 3.63
C ALA A 39 1.60 -13.95 2.98
N GLY A 40 2.41 -13.15 2.31
CA GLY A 40 1.93 -12.07 1.44
C GLY A 40 1.01 -12.58 0.33
N VAL A 41 1.42 -13.61 -0.40
CA VAL A 41 0.58 -14.25 -1.44
C VAL A 41 -0.68 -14.88 -0.86
N LEU A 42 -0.61 -15.49 0.33
CA LEU A 42 -1.78 -16.01 1.02
C LEU A 42 -2.78 -14.91 1.38
N THR A 43 -2.30 -13.73 1.78
CA THR A 43 -3.13 -12.55 2.06
C THR A 43 -3.86 -12.08 0.80
N GLU A 44 -3.20 -12.11 -0.36
CA GLU A 44 -3.79 -11.78 -1.66
C GLU A 44 -4.84 -12.82 -2.13
N LEU A 45 -4.79 -14.03 -1.58
CA LEU A 45 -5.76 -15.12 -1.79
C LEU A 45 -6.82 -15.19 -0.67
N ASP A 46 -6.90 -14.18 0.20
CA ASP A 46 -7.80 -14.10 1.35
C ASP A 46 -7.67 -15.28 2.34
N ARG A 47 -6.52 -15.98 2.36
CA ARG A 47 -6.18 -17.04 3.33
C ARG A 47 -5.56 -16.41 4.58
N PHE A 48 -6.32 -15.54 5.24
CA PHE A 48 -5.80 -14.65 6.27
C PHE A 48 -5.29 -15.37 7.52
N GLU A 49 -6.00 -16.38 8.03
CA GLU A 49 -5.64 -17.04 9.28
C GLU A 49 -4.26 -17.72 9.17
N GLU A 50 -4.00 -18.37 8.04
CA GLU A 50 -2.74 -19.02 7.76
C GLU A 50 -1.61 -18.01 7.53
N ALA A 51 -1.89 -16.95 6.77
CA ALA A 51 -0.94 -15.87 6.57
C ALA A 51 -0.54 -15.22 7.90
N GLU A 52 -1.51 -14.87 8.74
CA GLU A 52 -1.28 -14.25 10.04
C GLU A 52 -0.45 -15.13 10.96
N ALA A 53 -0.76 -16.43 11.05
CA ALA A 53 0.00 -17.37 11.87
C ALA A 53 1.49 -17.39 11.48
N ILE A 54 1.79 -17.45 10.17
CA ILE A 54 3.16 -17.43 9.66
C ILE A 54 3.85 -16.09 9.97
N LEU A 55 3.17 -14.97 9.73
CA LEU A 55 3.74 -13.63 9.92
C LEU A 55 4.05 -13.37 11.39
N ARG A 56 3.15 -13.77 12.30
CA ARG A 56 3.36 -13.64 13.75
C ARG A 56 4.54 -14.49 14.22
N GLU A 57 4.66 -15.73 13.77
CA GLU A 57 5.81 -16.58 14.13
C GLU A 57 7.15 -15.93 13.74
N ILE A 58 7.21 -15.28 12.57
CA ILE A 58 8.41 -14.58 12.10
C ILE A 58 8.70 -13.34 12.94
N VAL A 59 7.67 -12.54 13.24
CA VAL A 59 7.81 -11.30 14.04
C VAL A 59 8.22 -11.63 15.48
N ASP A 60 7.63 -12.66 16.08
CA ASP A 60 7.91 -13.12 17.45
C ASP A 60 9.28 -13.81 17.57
N GLY A 61 9.76 -14.41 16.47
CA GLY A 61 11.11 -14.99 16.38
C GLY A 61 12.26 -13.97 16.45
N GLY A 62 11.98 -12.68 16.25
CA GLY A 62 12.92 -11.57 16.45
C GLY A 62 14.25 -11.74 15.71
N ARG A 63 15.38 -11.55 16.42
CA ARG A 63 16.75 -11.61 15.84
C ARG A 63 17.12 -12.96 15.22
N PHE A 64 16.37 -14.02 15.52
CA PHE A 64 16.62 -15.36 14.99
C PHE A 64 15.95 -15.63 13.64
N ALA A 65 15.03 -14.75 13.21
CA ALA A 65 14.32 -14.88 11.93
C ALA A 65 15.12 -14.34 10.72
N GLY A 66 16.28 -13.69 10.94
CA GLY A 66 17.07 -13.08 9.88
C GLY A 66 16.67 -11.63 9.60
N HIS A 67 17.66 -10.83 9.20
CA HIS A 67 17.59 -9.37 9.13
C HIS A 67 16.51 -8.82 8.17
N ASP A 68 16.16 -9.56 7.12
CA ASP A 68 15.25 -9.09 6.07
C ASP A 68 13.83 -9.71 6.17
N ALA A 69 13.66 -10.75 6.99
CA ALA A 69 12.38 -11.44 7.15
C ALA A 69 11.40 -10.66 8.02
N VAL A 70 11.89 -10.07 9.13
CA VAL A 70 11.04 -9.33 10.07
C VAL A 70 10.42 -8.08 9.43
N PRO A 71 11.15 -7.21 8.70
CA PRO A 71 10.55 -6.06 8.04
C PRO A 71 9.45 -6.46 7.03
N THR A 72 9.73 -7.51 6.22
CA THR A 72 8.77 -8.06 5.25
C THR A 72 7.53 -8.59 5.95
N ALA A 73 7.70 -9.32 7.06
CA ALA A 73 6.59 -9.88 7.82
C ALA A 73 5.73 -8.79 8.49
N ARG A 74 6.34 -7.76 9.09
CA ARG A 74 5.59 -6.63 9.66
C ARG A 74 4.77 -5.89 8.61
N LEU A 75 5.33 -5.71 7.42
CA LEU A 75 4.62 -5.06 6.32
C LEU A 75 3.36 -5.85 5.92
N HIS A 76 3.52 -7.13 5.59
CA HIS A 76 2.39 -7.97 5.21
C HIS A 76 1.37 -8.13 6.36
N LEU A 77 1.83 -8.20 7.61
CA LEU A 77 0.95 -8.27 8.77
C LEU A 77 0.16 -6.97 8.94
N GLY A 78 0.78 -5.80 8.73
CA GLY A 78 0.09 -4.51 8.73
C GLY A 78 -1.03 -4.44 7.69
N PHE A 79 -0.76 -4.91 6.46
CA PHE A 79 -1.78 -4.97 5.41
C PHE A 79 -2.93 -5.93 5.75
N LEU A 80 -2.59 -7.15 6.20
CA LEU A 80 -3.58 -8.15 6.60
C LEU A 80 -4.48 -7.62 7.72
N LEU A 81 -3.90 -7.09 8.79
CA LEU A 81 -4.64 -6.56 9.93
C LEU A 81 -5.52 -5.36 9.53
N GLY A 82 -5.01 -4.47 8.67
CA GLY A 82 -5.78 -3.36 8.12
C GLY A 82 -6.99 -3.82 7.32
N ARG A 83 -6.82 -4.81 6.43
CA ARG A 83 -7.93 -5.39 5.64
C ARG A 83 -8.97 -6.10 6.52
N GLN A 84 -8.58 -6.58 7.69
CA GLN A 84 -9.49 -7.16 8.69
C GLN A 84 -10.09 -6.13 9.66
N GLY A 85 -9.80 -4.83 9.49
CA GLY A 85 -10.29 -3.75 10.37
C GLY A 85 -9.60 -3.69 11.75
N ARG A 86 -8.50 -4.42 11.96
CA ARG A 86 -7.73 -4.44 13.22
C ARG A 86 -6.70 -3.30 13.23
N LEU A 87 -7.21 -2.07 13.12
CA LEU A 87 -6.40 -0.88 12.78
C LEU A 87 -5.33 -0.55 13.83
N VAL A 88 -5.61 -0.70 15.12
CA VAL A 88 -4.65 -0.43 16.19
C VAL A 88 -3.42 -1.35 16.06
N GLU A 89 -3.64 -2.65 15.94
CA GLU A 89 -2.55 -3.62 15.77
C GLU A 89 -1.81 -3.39 14.44
N ALA A 90 -2.54 -3.09 13.35
CA ALA A 90 -1.93 -2.79 12.05
C ALA A 90 -0.97 -1.60 12.15
N ARG A 91 -1.40 -0.53 12.81
CA ARG A 91 -0.61 0.68 13.02
C ARG A 91 0.63 0.41 13.85
N GLU A 92 0.53 -0.39 14.91
CA GLU A 92 1.69 -0.80 15.71
C GLU A 92 2.77 -1.50 14.85
N GLN A 93 2.37 -2.43 13.98
CA GLN A 93 3.32 -3.13 13.10
C GLN A 93 4.05 -2.17 12.17
N LEU A 94 3.35 -1.23 11.55
CA LEU A 94 3.91 -0.27 10.60
C LEU A 94 4.77 0.80 11.27
N VAL A 95 4.41 1.24 12.49
CA VAL A 95 5.25 2.15 13.28
C VAL A 95 6.56 1.47 13.69
N LEU A 96 6.51 0.19 14.09
CA LEU A 96 7.72 -0.58 14.40
C LEU A 96 8.60 -0.77 13.16
N LEU A 97 7.99 -1.10 12.01
CA LEU A 97 8.67 -1.21 10.72
C LEU A 97 9.38 0.11 10.35
N ARG A 98 8.67 1.24 10.48
CA ARG A 98 9.21 2.57 10.18
C ARG A 98 10.40 2.92 11.05
N LYS A 99 10.32 2.65 12.36
CA LYS A 99 11.44 2.85 13.31
C LYS A 99 12.67 2.05 12.87
N GLU A 100 12.49 0.80 12.47
CA GLU A 100 13.59 -0.03 11.98
C GLU A 100 14.24 0.52 10.70
N PHE A 101 13.46 0.97 9.72
CA PHE A 101 14.00 1.57 8.48
C PHE A 101 14.65 2.94 8.69
N SER A 102 14.11 3.77 9.59
CA SER A 102 14.69 5.08 9.90
C SER A 102 16.13 4.99 10.42
N SER A 103 16.50 3.85 11.02
CA SER A 103 17.86 3.57 11.48
C SER A 103 18.84 3.15 10.37
N ARG A 104 18.35 2.81 9.17
CA ARG A 104 19.13 2.22 8.06
C ARG A 104 19.27 3.10 6.81
N THR A 105 18.86 4.38 6.87
CA THR A 105 19.04 5.38 5.80
C THR A 105 18.49 4.94 4.43
N VAL A 106 17.26 4.45 4.36
CA VAL A 106 16.59 4.18 3.07
C VAL A 106 15.30 4.98 2.97
N GLY A 107 15.40 6.21 2.45
CA GLY A 107 14.28 7.17 2.35
C GLY A 107 13.09 6.66 1.52
N VAL A 108 13.34 5.79 0.54
CA VAL A 108 12.30 5.17 -0.30
C VAL A 108 11.28 4.38 0.55
N PHE A 109 11.74 3.64 1.57
CA PHE A 109 10.85 2.85 2.42
C PHE A 109 10.05 3.73 3.41
N ASP A 110 10.57 4.89 3.80
CA ASP A 110 9.84 5.81 4.69
C ASP A 110 8.59 6.36 3.98
N GLY A 111 8.71 6.75 2.71
CA GLY A 111 7.56 7.23 1.91
C GLY A 111 6.49 6.16 1.72
N PHE A 112 6.92 4.93 1.45
CA PHE A 112 6.00 3.81 1.32
C PHE A 112 5.23 3.54 2.63
N VAL A 113 5.92 3.44 3.76
CA VAL A 113 5.27 3.17 5.06
C VAL A 113 4.36 4.31 5.48
N LEU A 114 4.71 5.57 5.16
CA LEU A 114 3.80 6.70 5.36
C LEU A 114 2.52 6.55 4.55
N GLY A 115 2.61 6.13 3.29
CA GLY A 115 1.42 5.87 2.47
C GLY A 115 0.50 4.80 3.07
N VAL A 116 1.06 3.73 3.63
CA VAL A 116 0.27 2.70 4.32
C VAL A 116 -0.38 3.24 5.60
N LEU A 117 0.33 4.07 6.37
CA LEU A 117 -0.24 4.73 7.56
C LEU A 117 -1.39 5.68 7.17
N ALA A 118 -1.26 6.43 6.09
CA ALA A 118 -2.34 7.27 5.56
C ALA A 118 -3.56 6.45 5.11
N TRP A 119 -3.34 5.27 4.53
CA TRP A 119 -4.43 4.34 4.23
C TRP A 119 -5.15 3.88 5.51
N LEU A 120 -4.41 3.56 6.58
CA LEU A 120 -5.04 3.22 7.87
C LEU A 120 -5.80 4.41 8.49
N ASP A 121 -5.30 5.63 8.35
CA ASP A 121 -6.03 6.84 8.79
C ASP A 121 -7.36 6.99 8.05
N ASN A 122 -7.40 6.71 6.74
CA ASN A 122 -8.65 6.67 5.97
C ASN A 122 -9.63 5.60 6.47
N LEU A 123 -9.14 4.41 6.86
CA LEU A 123 -9.98 3.36 7.42
C LEU A 123 -10.55 3.73 8.80
N ASP A 124 -9.80 4.53 9.56
CA ASP A 124 -10.21 5.04 10.89
C ASP A 124 -11.12 6.28 10.79
N GLY A 125 -11.33 6.80 9.58
CA GLY A 125 -12.12 8.01 9.32
C GLY A 125 -11.36 9.33 9.56
N ASP A 126 -10.07 9.28 9.91
CA ASP A 126 -9.23 10.47 10.07
C ASP A 126 -8.70 10.93 8.71
N HIS A 127 -9.61 11.45 7.89
CA HIS A 127 -9.33 11.87 6.53
C HIS A 127 -8.36 13.06 6.45
N ALA A 128 -8.34 13.93 7.46
CA ALA A 128 -7.39 15.04 7.51
C ALA A 128 -5.95 14.52 7.72
N SER A 129 -5.74 13.65 8.71
CA SER A 129 -4.44 13.00 8.92
C SER A 129 -4.02 12.17 7.70
N ALA A 130 -4.96 11.45 7.09
CA ALA A 130 -4.71 10.66 5.89
C ALA A 130 -4.20 11.53 4.74
N LEU A 131 -4.84 12.67 4.46
CA LEU A 131 -4.44 13.58 3.40
C LEU A 131 -3.03 14.15 3.65
N ASP A 132 -2.77 14.62 4.87
CA ASP A 132 -1.48 15.18 5.25
C ASP A 132 -0.34 14.18 5.10
N THR A 133 -0.58 12.97 5.60
CA THR A 133 0.39 11.87 5.57
C THR A 133 0.62 11.37 4.15
N ALA A 134 -0.43 11.25 3.33
CA ALA A 134 -0.32 10.82 1.93
C ALA A 134 0.41 11.86 1.06
N LEU A 135 0.21 13.15 1.28
CA LEU A 135 0.99 14.21 0.62
C LEU A 135 2.49 14.13 0.98
N ALA A 136 2.80 13.87 2.25
CA ALA A 136 4.18 13.64 2.69
C ALA A 136 4.80 12.35 2.10
N ALA A 137 3.99 11.33 1.87
CA ALA A 137 4.38 10.10 1.18
C ALA A 137 4.61 10.34 -0.32
N LEU A 138 3.72 11.10 -0.98
CA LEU A 138 3.81 11.45 -2.40
C LEU A 138 5.11 12.19 -2.69
N GLY A 139 5.47 13.20 -1.89
CA GLY A 139 6.74 13.92 -2.06
C GLY A 139 7.97 13.01 -2.00
N ARG A 140 7.97 11.98 -1.13
CA ARG A 140 9.07 10.99 -1.06
C ARG A 140 9.04 9.98 -2.22
N SER A 141 7.87 9.71 -2.79
CA SER A 141 7.74 8.81 -3.94
C SER A 141 8.32 9.41 -5.23
N GLN A 142 8.46 10.75 -5.29
CA GLN A 142 9.03 11.47 -6.43
C GLN A 142 10.57 11.53 -6.41
N ASP A 143 11.23 11.10 -5.33
CA ASP A 143 12.69 10.98 -5.31
C ASP A 143 13.16 10.07 -6.44
N ARG A 144 14.23 10.46 -7.16
CA ARG A 144 14.69 9.74 -8.37
C ARG A 144 14.88 8.23 -8.16
N LEU A 145 15.38 7.83 -7.00
CA LEU A 145 15.57 6.43 -6.66
C LEU A 145 14.24 5.72 -6.39
N SER A 146 13.29 6.37 -5.72
CA SER A 146 11.93 5.87 -5.49
C SER A 146 11.21 5.63 -6.82
N ALA A 147 11.22 6.63 -7.71
CA ALA A 147 10.57 6.55 -9.02
C ALA A 147 11.14 5.44 -9.92
N MET A 148 12.44 5.13 -9.78
CA MET A 148 13.09 4.04 -10.51
C MET A 148 12.73 2.65 -9.95
N ILE A 149 12.63 2.51 -8.63
CA ILE A 149 12.41 1.22 -7.96
C ILE A 149 10.93 0.84 -7.94
N ALA A 150 10.05 1.82 -7.72
CA ALA A 150 8.63 1.60 -7.53
C ALA A 150 7.80 2.68 -8.27
N PRO A 151 7.76 2.62 -9.62
CA PRO A 151 7.13 3.66 -10.45
C PRO A 151 5.62 3.81 -10.21
N TYR A 152 4.96 2.81 -9.64
CA TYR A 152 3.54 2.84 -9.27
C TYR A 152 3.25 3.59 -7.96
N MET A 153 4.27 4.02 -7.20
CA MET A 153 4.05 4.60 -5.87
C MET A 153 3.30 5.93 -5.88
N ALA A 154 3.54 6.79 -6.86
CA ALA A 154 2.80 8.06 -6.96
C ALA A 154 1.30 7.81 -7.18
N SER A 155 0.98 6.85 -8.07
CA SER A 155 -0.39 6.36 -8.31
C SER A 155 -1.03 5.89 -6.99
N MET A 156 -0.33 5.09 -6.20
CA MET A 156 -0.81 4.63 -4.89
C MET A 156 -1.12 5.76 -3.89
N GLN A 157 -0.28 6.80 -3.83
CA GLN A 157 -0.53 7.92 -2.93
C GLN A 157 -1.73 8.76 -3.39
N LEU A 158 -1.90 8.96 -4.70
CA LEU A 158 -3.04 9.69 -5.26
C LEU A 158 -4.38 9.00 -4.95
N MET A 159 -4.44 7.67 -5.02
CA MET A 159 -5.61 6.90 -4.60
C MET A 159 -5.95 7.15 -3.11
N THR A 160 -4.92 7.14 -2.25
CA THR A 160 -5.08 7.36 -0.80
C THR A 160 -5.55 8.80 -0.50
N MET A 161 -5.00 9.78 -1.22
CA MET A 161 -5.40 11.19 -1.13
C MET A 161 -6.84 11.40 -1.62
N ALA A 162 -7.23 10.74 -2.70
CA ALA A 162 -8.60 10.81 -3.21
C ALA A 162 -9.62 10.27 -2.19
N ARG A 163 -9.31 9.13 -1.55
CA ARG A 163 -10.16 8.58 -0.48
C ARG A 163 -10.30 9.53 0.71
N ALA A 164 -9.22 10.23 1.05
CA ALA A 164 -9.21 11.23 2.12
C ALA A 164 -10.07 12.45 1.75
N LEU A 165 -9.84 13.05 0.57
CA LEU A 165 -10.63 14.19 0.08
C LEU A 165 -12.12 13.87 -0.03
N ALA A 166 -12.48 12.66 -0.46
CA ALA A 166 -13.88 12.22 -0.50
C ALA A 166 -14.55 12.28 0.88
N GLY A 167 -13.78 12.06 1.96
CA GLY A 167 -14.26 12.08 3.34
C GLY A 167 -14.15 13.43 4.06
N LEU A 168 -13.61 14.48 3.43
CA LEU A 168 -13.49 15.82 4.02
C LEU A 168 -14.69 16.71 3.70
N ASP A 169 -15.13 17.53 4.65
CA ASP A 169 -16.21 18.50 4.47
C ASP A 169 -15.75 19.82 3.82
N GLY A 170 -14.99 19.73 2.73
CA GLY A 170 -14.54 20.86 1.92
C GLY A 170 -15.37 21.05 0.65
N GLU A 171 -15.74 22.29 0.33
CA GLU A 171 -16.34 22.61 -0.97
C GLU A 171 -15.35 22.26 -2.10
N GLY A 172 -15.79 21.49 -3.10
CA GLY A 172 -14.92 21.04 -4.19
C GLY A 172 -14.00 19.85 -3.87
N ALA A 173 -13.98 19.36 -2.62
CA ALA A 173 -13.13 18.25 -2.21
C ALA A 173 -13.40 16.94 -2.99
N PRO A 174 -14.66 16.48 -3.15
CA PRO A 174 -14.91 15.26 -3.92
C PRO A 174 -14.65 15.41 -5.43
N GLU A 175 -14.83 16.59 -6.02
CA GLU A 175 -14.45 16.87 -7.41
C GLU A 175 -12.92 16.82 -7.58
N THR A 176 -12.19 17.36 -6.60
CA THR A 176 -10.72 17.26 -6.58
C THR A 176 -10.29 15.80 -6.45
N ALA A 177 -10.95 15.01 -5.61
CA ALA A 177 -10.70 13.58 -5.48
C ALA A 177 -10.89 12.83 -6.80
N ALA A 178 -11.96 13.14 -7.56
CA ALA A 178 -12.18 12.55 -8.89
C ALA A 178 -11.01 12.84 -9.85
N ARG A 179 -10.49 14.07 -9.84
CA ARG A 179 -9.31 14.45 -10.63
C ARG A 179 -8.05 13.69 -10.21
N LEU A 180 -7.85 13.49 -8.90
CA LEU A 180 -6.73 12.69 -8.41
C LEU A 180 -6.81 11.22 -8.88
N LEU A 181 -8.00 10.63 -8.94
CA LEU A 181 -8.21 9.28 -9.46
C LEU A 181 -7.93 9.18 -10.97
N GLY A 182 -8.30 10.22 -11.73
CA GLY A 182 -7.92 10.34 -13.14
C GLY A 182 -6.41 10.32 -13.35
N LEU A 183 -5.67 11.12 -12.58
CA LEU A 183 -4.21 11.14 -12.63
C LEU A 183 -3.60 9.81 -12.16
N GLN A 184 -4.14 9.24 -11.08
CA GLN A 184 -3.72 7.95 -10.53
C GLN A 184 -3.68 6.87 -11.63
N ALA A 185 -4.75 6.78 -12.42
CA ALA A 185 -4.82 5.82 -13.52
C ALA A 185 -3.83 6.14 -14.65
N ALA A 186 -3.64 7.42 -14.99
CA ALA A 186 -2.68 7.85 -16.00
C ALA A 186 -1.21 7.55 -15.63
N LEU A 187 -0.88 7.55 -14.33
CA LEU A 187 0.47 7.25 -13.83
C LEU A 187 0.75 5.77 -13.62
N LEU A 188 -0.26 4.90 -13.72
CA LEU A 188 -0.07 3.48 -13.46
C LEU A 188 0.69 2.81 -14.63
N PRO A 189 1.84 2.15 -14.40
CA PRO A 189 2.55 1.45 -15.47
C PRO A 189 1.69 0.34 -16.10
N THR A 190 1.77 0.17 -17.43
CA THR A 190 0.98 -0.82 -18.17
C THR A 190 1.16 -2.25 -17.66
N GLU A 191 2.37 -2.60 -17.22
CA GLU A 191 2.71 -3.92 -16.71
C GLU A 191 2.41 -4.10 -15.21
N HIS A 192 1.92 -3.06 -14.53
CA HIS A 192 1.55 -3.16 -13.12
C HIS A 192 0.35 -4.07 -12.97
N VAL A 193 0.49 -5.10 -12.14
CA VAL A 193 -0.60 -6.00 -11.77
C VAL A 193 -1.10 -5.58 -10.40
N PRO A 194 -2.30 -5.00 -10.27
CA PRO A 194 -2.79 -4.53 -8.99
C PRO A 194 -2.91 -5.66 -7.97
N THR A 195 -2.61 -5.39 -6.71
CA THR A 195 -2.89 -6.29 -5.58
C THR A 195 -4.38 -6.28 -5.22
N ALA A 196 -4.84 -7.24 -4.41
CA ALA A 196 -6.18 -7.28 -3.84
C ALA A 196 -6.46 -6.03 -3.01
N LEU A 197 -5.47 -5.61 -2.21
CA LEU A 197 -5.54 -4.36 -1.46
C LEU A 197 -5.72 -3.14 -2.36
N GLU A 198 -4.92 -3.04 -3.42
CA GLU A 198 -4.98 -1.92 -4.38
C GLU A 198 -6.34 -1.83 -5.07
N ARG A 199 -6.86 -2.97 -5.54
CA ARG A 199 -8.20 -3.02 -6.15
C ARG A 199 -9.29 -2.61 -5.17
N GLN A 200 -9.21 -3.10 -3.94
CA GLN A 200 -10.17 -2.77 -2.89
C GLN A 200 -10.12 -1.28 -2.55
N ALA A 201 -8.95 -0.72 -2.28
CA ALA A 201 -8.77 0.68 -1.93
C ALA A 201 -9.19 1.63 -3.06
N LEU A 202 -8.95 1.24 -4.33
CA LEU A 202 -9.41 2.02 -5.48
C LEU A 202 -10.93 2.02 -5.55
N ALA A 203 -11.57 0.85 -5.45
CA ALA A 203 -13.03 0.75 -5.48
C ALA A 203 -13.69 1.55 -4.34
N GLU A 204 -13.14 1.47 -3.13
CA GLU A 204 -13.60 2.25 -1.97
C GLU A 204 -13.44 3.76 -2.19
N ALA A 205 -12.35 4.20 -2.81
CA ALA A 205 -12.15 5.61 -3.16
C ALA A 205 -13.15 6.07 -4.23
N GLU A 206 -13.34 5.31 -5.30
CA GLU A 206 -14.30 5.62 -6.37
C GLU A 206 -15.73 5.68 -5.83
N GLU A 207 -16.13 4.73 -5.00
CA GLU A 207 -17.45 4.70 -4.37
C GLU A 207 -17.67 5.91 -3.47
N ALA A 208 -16.69 6.23 -2.61
CA ALA A 208 -16.76 7.39 -1.71
C ALA A 208 -16.92 8.71 -2.47
N VAL A 209 -16.21 8.87 -3.61
CA VAL A 209 -16.33 10.07 -4.44
C VAL A 209 -17.69 10.11 -5.14
N ARG A 210 -18.10 9.02 -5.82
CA ARG A 210 -19.37 8.95 -6.55
C ARG A 210 -20.57 9.18 -5.64
N ALA A 211 -20.51 8.71 -4.39
CA ALA A 211 -21.58 8.94 -3.42
C ALA A 211 -21.82 10.43 -3.13
N ARG A 212 -20.82 11.31 -3.34
CA ARG A 212 -20.92 12.74 -3.04
C ARG A 212 -21.29 13.61 -4.23
N ILE A 213 -20.80 13.27 -5.43
CA ILE A 213 -20.94 14.11 -6.63
C ILE A 213 -21.72 13.44 -7.77
N GLY A 214 -22.05 12.16 -7.63
CA GLY A 214 -22.71 11.36 -8.67
C GLY A 214 -21.78 11.00 -9.83
N ASP A 215 -22.27 10.14 -10.73
CA ASP A 215 -21.46 9.53 -11.79
C ASP A 215 -21.03 10.51 -12.88
N GLU A 216 -21.85 11.51 -13.19
CA GLU A 216 -21.55 12.47 -14.25
C GLU A 216 -20.40 13.41 -13.84
N ALA A 217 -20.47 14.00 -12.65
CA ALA A 217 -19.41 14.83 -12.12
C ALA A 217 -18.13 14.04 -11.84
N TYR A 218 -18.27 12.80 -11.33
CA TYR A 218 -17.13 11.88 -11.19
C TYR A 218 -16.40 11.69 -12.52
N ARG A 219 -17.13 11.34 -13.59
CA ARG A 219 -16.54 11.09 -14.90
C ARG A 219 -15.87 12.33 -15.47
N ALA A 220 -16.50 13.51 -15.35
CA ALA A 220 -15.90 14.76 -15.79
C ALA A 220 -14.59 15.08 -15.05
N GLY A 221 -14.59 14.95 -13.71
CA GLY A 221 -13.40 15.17 -12.91
C GLY A 221 -12.29 14.14 -13.21
N TYR A 222 -12.65 12.87 -13.37
CA TYR A 222 -11.72 11.80 -13.73
C TYR A 222 -11.05 12.04 -15.10
N GLU A 223 -11.84 12.42 -16.11
CA GLU A 223 -11.32 12.75 -17.45
C GLU A 223 -10.39 13.97 -17.42
N GLU A 224 -10.76 15.03 -16.70
CA GLU A 224 -9.90 16.21 -16.49
C GLU A 224 -8.60 15.84 -15.76
N GLY A 225 -8.71 15.00 -14.74
CA GLY A 225 -7.60 14.54 -13.91
C GLY A 225 -6.48 13.83 -14.66
N GLY A 226 -6.83 13.08 -15.71
CA GLY A 226 -5.86 12.34 -16.51
C GLY A 226 -4.83 13.22 -17.24
N GLY A 227 -5.10 14.52 -17.37
CA GLY A 227 -4.19 15.50 -17.96
C GLY A 227 -3.30 16.24 -16.95
N LEU A 228 -3.45 16.00 -15.65
CA LEU A 228 -2.71 16.71 -14.61
C LEU A 228 -1.27 16.22 -14.48
N THR A 229 -0.42 17.08 -13.92
CA THR A 229 0.88 16.71 -13.36
C THR A 229 0.77 16.37 -11.87
N VAL A 230 1.79 15.68 -11.32
CA VAL A 230 1.84 15.38 -9.89
C VAL A 230 1.91 16.67 -9.06
N GLU A 231 2.59 17.69 -9.57
CA GLU A 231 2.72 19.00 -8.93
C GLU A 231 1.37 19.72 -8.85
N GLU A 232 0.59 19.73 -9.94
CA GLU A 232 -0.76 20.31 -9.97
C GLU A 232 -1.71 19.56 -9.04
N ALA A 233 -1.69 18.22 -9.07
CA ALA A 233 -2.47 17.39 -8.16
C ALA A 233 -2.12 17.64 -6.69
N THR A 234 -0.84 17.81 -6.38
CA THR A 234 -0.36 18.13 -5.03
C THR A 234 -0.86 19.51 -4.58
N ALA A 235 -0.82 20.51 -5.47
CA ALA A 235 -1.32 21.85 -5.17
C ALA A 235 -2.84 21.87 -4.93
N LEU A 236 -3.61 21.16 -5.75
CA LEU A 236 -5.05 21.00 -5.58
C LEU A 236 -5.40 20.36 -4.23
N ALA A 237 -4.74 19.25 -3.91
CA ALA A 237 -4.97 18.53 -2.66
C ALA A 237 -4.50 19.32 -1.43
N GLY A 238 -3.40 20.08 -1.55
CA GLY A 238 -2.84 20.90 -0.48
C GLY A 238 -3.74 22.07 -0.04
N ALA A 239 -4.76 22.43 -0.82
CA ALA A 239 -5.73 23.46 -0.46
C ALA A 239 -6.71 23.05 0.66
N TYR A 240 -6.74 21.77 1.04
CA TYR A 240 -7.64 21.20 2.04
C TYR A 240 -6.95 20.84 3.37
N ARG A 241 -5.75 21.41 3.60
CA ARG A 241 -5.01 21.31 4.87
C ARG A 241 -5.40 22.39 5.87
#